data_AF-A0A453GL99-F1
#
_entry.id   AF-A0A453GL99-F1
#
_cell.length_a   1.000
_cell.length_b   1.000
_cell.length_c   1.000
_cell.angle_alpha   90.00
_cell.angle_beta   90.00
_cell.angle_gamma   90.00
#
_symmetry.space_group_name_H-M   'P 1'
#
loop_
_entity.id
_entity.type
_entity.pdbx_description
1 polymer ?
#
loop_
_entity_poly.entity_id
_entity_poly.type
_entity_poly.pdbx_seq_one_letter_code
_entity_poly.pdbx_strand_id
1 'polypeptide(L)' 'MILLVFGFIQIFFPLGKLSHMIYGALAALIFSGYIVYDTGSIIKRYKYDEYVWAAVTLYLDIINLFLGLLTLFRACDN' A
#
# COMPACT_ATOMS: atom_id res chain seq x y z
N MET A 1 -5.75 0.42 6.90
CA MET A 1 -6.12 1.27 8.07
C MET A 1 -4.94 1.55 8.99
N ILE A 2 -4.16 0.52 9.37
CA ILE A 2 -2.96 0.68 10.21
C ILE A 2 -1.93 1.65 9.60
N LEU A 3 -1.66 1.55 8.29
CA LEU A 3 -0.74 2.44 7.57
C LEU A 3 -1.23 3.91 7.53
N LEU A 4 -2.55 4.12 7.47
CA LEU A 4 -3.13 5.47 7.44
C LEU A 4 -2.95 6.18 8.79
N VAL A 5 -3.20 5.47 9.89
CA VAL A 5 -3.01 5.98 11.26
C VAL A 5 -1.53 6.23 11.54
N PHE A 6 -0.65 5.33 11.10
CA PHE A 6 0.78 5.48 11.32
C PHE A 6 1.39 6.64 10.52
N GLY A 7 0.96 6.82 9.25
CA GLY A 7 1.33 7.98 8.45
C GLY A 7 0.87 9.31 9.06
N PHE A 8 -0.32 9.33 9.69
CA PHE A 8 -0.82 10.50 10.41
C PHE A 8 0.03 10.84 11.65
N ILE A 9 0.43 9.83 12.42
CA ILE A 9 1.33 10.01 13.58
C ILE A 9 2.69 10.56 13.15
N GLN A 10 3.19 10.12 12.00
CA GLN A 10 4.50 10.53 11.48
C GLN A 10 4.54 12.01 11.04
N ILE A 11 3.40 12.64 10.74
CA ILE A 11 3.29 14.09 10.49
C ILE A 11 3.61 14.89 11.75
N PHE A 12 3.18 14.41 12.92
CA PHE A 12 3.39 15.08 14.21
C PHE A 12 4.68 14.64 14.92
N PHE A 13 5.17 13.44 14.62
CA PHE A 13 6.38 12.85 15.19
C PHE A 13 7.28 12.27 14.08
N PRO A 14 8.22 13.05 13.52
CA PRO A 14 9.14 12.57 12.50
C PRO A 14 10.17 11.62 13.13
N LEU A 15 9.83 10.33 13.15
CA LEU A 15 10.75 9.24 13.47
C LEU A 15 11.79 9.19 12.34
N GLY A 16 13.09 9.19 12.67
CA GLY A 16 14.20 9.40 11.73
C GLY A 16 14.31 8.41 10.55
N LYS A 17 15.37 8.54 9.76
CA LYS A 17 15.53 7.85 8.45
C LYS A 17 15.28 6.33 8.47
N LEU A 18 15.74 5.64 9.51
CA LEU A 18 15.62 4.17 9.64
C LEU A 18 14.14 3.73 9.76
N SER A 19 13.29 4.49 10.47
CA SER A 19 11.87 4.15 10.58
C SER A 19 11.11 4.40 9.27
N HIS A 20 11.46 5.44 8.51
CA HIS A 20 10.89 5.66 7.18
C HIS A 20 11.18 4.51 6.22
N MET A 21 12.40 3.97 6.27
CA MET A 21 12.82 2.85 5.43
C MET A 21 12.08 1.55 5.78
N ILE A 22 12.03 1.20 7.08
CA ILE A 22 11.30 0.03 7.56
C ILE A 22 9.80 0.15 7.22
N TYR A 23 9.24 1.35 7.40
CA TYR A 23 7.84 1.63 7.10
C TYR A 23 7.53 1.45 5.61
N GLY A 24 8.34 2.03 4.72
CA GLY A 24 8.18 1.88 3.27
C GLY A 24 8.26 0.41 2.83
N ALA A 25 9.21 -0.35 3.39
CA ALA A 25 9.36 -1.78 3.09
C ALA A 25 8.17 -2.62 3.57
N LEU A 26 7.71 -2.41 4.81
CA LEU A 26 6.53 -3.10 5.36
C LEU A 26 5.25 -2.76 4.60
N ALA A 27 5.05 -1.47 4.26
CA ALA A 27 3.91 -1.03 3.46
C ALA A 27 3.92 -1.70 2.08
N ALA A 28 5.07 -1.71 1.39
CA ALA A 28 5.18 -2.35 0.08
C ALA A 28 4.92 -3.86 0.12
N LEU A 29 5.38 -4.56 1.16
CA LEU A 29 5.14 -5.98 1.34
C LEU A 29 3.66 -6.28 1.60
N ILE A 30 3.00 -5.48 2.45
CA ILE A 30 1.58 -5.65 2.77
C ILE A 30 0.70 -5.37 1.54
N PHE A 31 0.93 -4.25 0.83
CA PHE A 31 0.13 -3.91 -0.35
C PHE A 31 0.35 -4.88 -1.51
N SER A 32 1.56 -5.40 -1.71
CA SER A 32 1.79 -6.44 -2.72
C SER A 32 1.05 -7.74 -2.38
N GLY A 33 0.99 -8.13 -1.10
CA GLY A 33 0.17 -9.25 -0.64
C GLY A 33 -1.32 -9.04 -0.85
N TYR A 34 -1.84 -7.83 -0.57
CA TYR A 34 -3.24 -7.48 -0.84
C TYR A 34 -3.57 -7.59 -2.33
N ILE A 35 -2.73 -7.06 -3.22
CA ILE A 35 -2.95 -7.12 -4.67
C ILE A 35 -3.07 -8.58 -5.15
N VAL A 36 -2.19 -9.47 -4.67
CA VAL A 36 -2.24 -10.90 -5.03
C VAL A 36 -3.53 -11.56 -4.54
N TYR A 37 -3.94 -11.26 -3.31
CA TYR A 37 -5.18 -11.78 -2.72
C TYR A 37 -6.44 -11.26 -3.44
N ASP A 38 -6.52 -9.95 -3.67
CA ASP A 38 -7.64 -9.30 -4.32
C ASP A 38 -7.76 -9.72 -5.78
N THR A 39 -6.65 -9.83 -6.51
CA THR A 39 -6.65 -10.36 -7.88
C THR A 39 -7.22 -11.79 -7.94
N GLY A 40 -6.86 -12.64 -6.97
CA GLY A 40 -7.38 -14.00 -6.86
C GLY A 40 -8.87 -14.06 -6.50
N SER A 41 -9.35 -13.12 -5.68
CA SER A 41 -10.76 -12.98 -5.31
C SER A 41 -11.61 -12.45 -6.48
N ILE A 42 -11.08 -11.47 -7.23
CA ILE A 42 -11.72 -10.85 -8.39
C ILE A 42 -11.98 -11.88 -9.49
N ILE A 43 -11.00 -12.74 -9.79
CA ILE A 43 -11.09 -13.77 -10.83
C ILE A 43 -12.06 -14.91 -10.47
N LYS A 44 -12.26 -15.21 -9.19
CA LYS A 44 -13.05 -16.38 -8.75
C LYS A 44 -14.49 -16.09 -8.30
N ARG A 45 -14.83 -14.85 -7.92
CA ARG A 45 -16.10 -14.57 -7.22
C ARG A 45 -16.96 -13.43 -7.76
N TYR A 46 -16.48 -12.58 -8.65
CA TYR A 46 -17.27 -11.42 -9.07
C TYR A 46 -18.27 -11.77 -10.17
N LYS A 47 -19.56 -11.52 -9.90
CA LYS A 47 -20.59 -11.44 -10.94
C LYS A 47 -20.33 -10.19 -11.79
N TYR A 48 -20.73 -10.25 -13.06
CA TYR A 48 -20.52 -9.23 -14.10
C TYR A 48 -20.99 -7.80 -13.77
N ASP A 49 -21.62 -7.53 -12.63
CA ASP A 49 -22.08 -6.18 -12.23
C ASP A 49 -21.14 -5.45 -11.25
N GLU A 50 -20.18 -6.14 -10.63
CA GLU A 50 -19.35 -5.58 -9.54
C GLU A 50 -17.90 -5.29 -9.95
N TYR A 51 -17.57 -5.40 -11.24
CA TYR A 51 -16.22 -5.19 -11.78
C TYR A 51 -15.69 -3.77 -11.59
N VAL A 52 -16.57 -2.76 -11.62
CA VAL A 52 -16.18 -1.35 -11.43
C VAL A 52 -15.62 -1.15 -10.01
N TRP A 53 -16.31 -1.68 -8.99
CA TRP A 53 -15.86 -1.59 -7.61
C TRP A 53 -14.57 -2.39 -7.36
N ALA A 54 -14.48 -3.58 -7.93
CA ALA A 54 -13.24 -4.37 -7.90
C ALA A 54 -12.05 -3.61 -8.50
N ALA A 55 -12.23 -2.96 -9.65
CA ALA A 55 -11.19 -2.18 -10.30
C ALA A 55 -10.77 -0.95 -9.47
N VAL A 56 -11.71 -0.27 -8.82
CA VAL A 56 -11.41 0.86 -7.92
C VAL A 56 -10.58 0.42 -6.73
N THR A 57 -10.92 -0.70 -6.09
CA THR A 57 -10.14 -1.24 -4.95
C THR A 57 -8.72 -1.60 -5.39
N LEU A 58 -8.57 -2.33 -6.50
CA LEU A 58 -7.26 -2.71 -7.05
C LEU A 58 -6.41 -1.47 -7.40
N TYR A 59 -7.04 -0.43 -7.97
CA TYR A 59 -6.37 0.83 -8.30
C TYR A 59 -5.82 1.54 -7.06
N LEU A 60 -6.60 1.59 -5.98
CA LEU A 60 -6.17 2.19 -4.72
C LEU A 60 -4.99 1.43 -4.10
N ASP A 61 -5.00 0.10 -4.17
CA ASP A 61 -3.89 -0.71 -3.67
C ASP A 61 -2.60 -0.49 -4.48
N ILE A 62 -2.70 -0.38 -5.81
CA ILE A 62 -1.55 -0.09 -6.69
C ILE A 62 -0.94 1.29 -6.36
N ILE A 63 -1.77 2.32 -6.16
CA ILE A 63 -1.27 3.66 -5.77
C ILE A 63 -0.53 3.59 -4.43
N ASN A 64 -1.10 2.91 -3.44
CA ASN A 64 -0.48 2.82 -2.13
C ASN A 64 0.84 2.03 -2.15
N LEU A 65 0.92 0.96 -2.95
CA LEU A 65 2.17 0.25 -3.21
C LEU A 65 3.22 1.17 -3.83
N PHE A 66 2.85 1.94 -4.85
CA PHE A 66 3.74 2.87 -5.53
C PHE A 66 4.29 3.94 -4.57
N LEU A 67 3.45 4.54 -3.74
CA LEU A 67 3.87 5.52 -2.73
C LEU A 67 4.78 4.92 -1.66
N GLY A 68 4.52 3.67 -1.24
CA GLY A 68 5.39 2.93 -0.33
C GLY A 68 6.79 2.71 -0.92
N LEU A 69 6.86 2.29 -2.19
CA LEU A 69 8.12 2.11 -2.92
C LEU A 69 8.87 3.45 -3.12
N LEU A 70 8.16 4.52 -3.48
CA LEU A 70 8.76 5.85 -3.61
C LEU A 70 9.39 6.32 -2.30
N THR A 71 8.72 6.09 -1.17
CA THR A 71 9.24 6.43 0.16
C THR A 71 10.48 5.59 0.49
N LEU A 72 10.43 4.30 0.21
CA LEU A 72 11.56 3.38 0.43
C LEU A 72 12.79 3.80 -0.38
N PHE A 73 12.63 4.09 -1.68
CA PHE A 73 13.74 4.48 -2.52
C PHE A 73 14.32 5.85 -2.13
N ARG A 74 13.49 6.84 -1.77
CA ARG A 74 13.98 8.14 -1.27
C ARG A 74 14.74 8.03 0.06
N ALA A 75 14.37 7.06 0.90
CA ALA A 75 15.09 6.78 2.14
C ALA A 75 16.45 6.07 1.91
N CYS A 76 16.55 5.28 0.83
CA CYS A 76 17.77 4.57 0.42
C CYS A 76 18.77 5.46 -0.33
N ASP A 77 18.27 6.43 -1.12
CA ASP A 77 19.06 7.31 -1.99
C ASP A 77 19.65 8.55 -1.27
N ASN A 78 19.76 8.51 0.06
CA ASN A 78 20.41 9.52 0.90
C ASN A 78 21.36 8.85 1.88
#